data_AF-A0A436FXB6-F1
#
_entry.id   AF-A0A436FXB6-F1
#
_cell.length_a   1.000
_cell.length_b   1.000
_cell.length_c   1.000
_cell.angle_alpha   90.00
_cell.angle_beta   90.00
_cell.angle_gamma   90.00
#
_symmetry.space_group_name_H-M   'P 1'
#
loop_
_entity.id
_entity.type
_entity.pdbx_description
1 polymer ?
#
loop_
_entity_poly.entity_id
_entity_poly.type
_entity_poly.pdbx_seq_one_letter_code
_entity_poly.pdbx_strand_id
1 'polypeptide(L)' 'MQTVNIHNAKTNLSRLVDRAAKGEPFIIAKAGKPLVKVV' A
#
# COMPACT_ATOMS: atom_id res chain seq x y z
N MET A 1 5.68 -4.12 -8.11
CA MET A 1 4.51 -4.01 -7.21
C MET A 1 5.02 -3.86 -5.79
N GLN A 2 4.93 -2.67 -5.21
CA GLN A 2 5.52 -2.37 -3.90
C GLN A 2 4.68 -2.99 -2.77
N THR A 3 5.31 -3.57 -1.75
CA THR A 3 4.63 -4.02 -0.54
C THR A 3 4.94 -3.07 0.62
N VAL A 4 3.90 -2.61 1.30
CA VAL A 4 3.98 -1.61 2.37
C VAL A 4 3.40 -2.21 3.65
N ASN A 5 4.09 -2.05 4.78
CA ASN A 5 3.55 -2.49 6.06
C ASN A 5 2.34 -1.62 6.46
N ILE A 6 1.31 -2.21 7.05
CA ILE A 6 0.10 -1.51 7.51
C ILE A 6 0.39 -0.31 8.44
N HIS A 7 1.46 -0.37 9.24
CA HIS A 7 1.87 0.74 10.11
C HIS A 7 2.38 1.94 9.32
N ASN A 8 3.07 1.70 8.20
CA ASN A 8 3.51 2.77 7.30
C ASN A 8 2.33 3.26 6.45
N ALA A 9 1.50 2.33 5.98
CA ALA A 9 0.34 2.63 5.16
C ALA A 9 -0.65 3.57 5.88
N LYS A 10 -0.97 3.37 7.16
CA LYS A 10 -1.87 4.27 7.91
C LYS A 10 -1.36 5.71 8.00
N THR A 11 -0.04 5.90 8.05
CA THR A 11 0.58 7.23 8.16
C THR A 11 0.71 7.91 6.81
N ASN A 12 0.98 7.14 5.75
CA ASN A 12 1.26 7.66 4.40
C ASN A 12 0.16 7.34 3.39
N LEU A 13 -1.08 7.09 3.86
CA LEU A 13 -2.14 6.53 3.02
C LEU A 13 -2.45 7.43 1.82
N SER A 14 -2.59 8.74 2.04
CA SER A 14 -2.89 9.69 0.96
C SER A 14 -1.86 9.63 -0.18
N ARG A 15 -0.56 9.64 0.15
CA ARG A 15 0.52 9.54 -0.85
C ARG A 15 0.47 8.20 -1.61
N LEU A 16 0.15 7.11 -0.91
CA LEU A 16 0.06 5.79 -1.53
C LEU A 16 -1.14 5.69 -2.49
N VAL A 17 -2.27 6.28 -2.12
CA VAL A 17 -3.47 6.36 -2.96
C VAL A 17 -3.21 7.22 -4.19
N ASP A 18 -2.55 8.38 -4.06
CA ASP A 18 -2.20 9.24 -5.20
C ASP A 18 -1.32 8.51 -6.22
N ARG A 19 -0.43 7.63 -5.76
CA ARG A 19 0.40 6.79 -6.62
C ARG A 19 -0.41 5.69 -7.30
N ALA A 20 -1.28 5.00 -6.56
CA ALA A 20 -2.17 3.99 -7.12
C ALA A 20 -3.08 4.60 -8.21
N ALA A 21 -3.66 5.77 -7.96
CA ALA A 21 -4.48 6.49 -8.93
C ALA A 21 -3.73 6.86 -10.22
N LYS A 22 -2.40 6.96 -10.18
CA LYS A 22 -1.52 7.18 -11.34
C LYS A 22 -1.08 5.88 -12.03
N GLY A 23 -1.60 4.72 -11.60
CA GLY A 23 -1.29 3.42 -12.16
C GLY A 23 -0.15 2.68 -11.47
N GLU A 24 0.23 3.06 -10.24
CA GLU A 24 1.24 2.35 -9.46
C GLU A 24 0.60 1.50 -8.34
N PRO A 25 0.19 0.25 -8.61
CA PRO A 25 -0.44 -0.60 -7.61
C PRO A 25 0.54 -1.05 -6.51
N PHE A 26 0.01 -1.26 -5.32
CA PHE A 26 0.77 -1.70 -4.15
C PHE A 26 0.00 -2.69 -3.28
N ILE A 27 0.72 -3.41 -2.42
CA ILE A 27 0.17 -4.35 -1.45
C ILE A 27 0.34 -3.78 -0.05
N ILE A 28 -0.69 -3.87 0.79
CA ILE A 28 -0.57 -3.66 2.23
C ILE A 28 -0.38 -5.03 2.90
N ALA A 29 0.66 -5.14 3.74
CA ALA A 29 0.98 -6.35 4.49
C ALA A 29 1.03 -6.08 6.01
N LYS A 30 0.77 -7.13 6.81
CA LYS A 30 0.90 -7.11 8.27
C LYS A 30 1.71 -8.32 8.71
N ALA A 31 2.78 -8.10 9.49
CA ALA A 31 3.68 -9.16 9.95
C ALA A 31 4.18 -10.07 8.82
N GLY A 32 4.59 -9.47 7.69
CA GLY A 32 5.08 -10.20 6.51
C GLY A 32 3.99 -10.87 5.65
N LYS A 33 2.73 -10.88 6.11
CA LYS A 33 1.61 -11.48 5.38
C LYS A 33 0.88 -10.42 4.53
N PRO A 34 0.72 -10.62 3.21
CA PRO A 34 -0.07 -9.72 2.38
C PRO A 34 -1.55 -9.76 2.80
N LEU A 35 -2.20 -8.60 2.85
CA LEU A 35 -3.60 -8.47 3.26
C LEU A 35 -4.49 -7.91 2.16
N VAL A 36 -4.05 -6.82 1.53
CA VAL A 36 -4.85 -6.06 0.56
C VAL A 36 -3.97 -5.66 -0.60
N LYS A 37 -4.47 -5.77 -1.83
CA LYS A 37 -3.89 -5.16 -3.02
C LYS A 37 -4.73 -3.93 -3.38
N VAL A 38 -4.06 -2.81 -3.57
CA VAL A 38 -4.66 -1.56 -4.08
C VAL A 38 -4.28 -1.44 -5.56
N VAL A 39 -5.27 -1.19 -6.40
CA VAL A 39 -5.17 -1.06 -7.87
C VAL A 39 -5.61 0.32 -8.33
#